data_AF-A0A526ZF90-F1
#
_entry.id   AF-A0A526ZF90-F1
#
_cell.length_a   1.000
_cell.length_b   1.000
_cell.length_c   1.000
_cell.angle_alpha   90.00
_cell.angle_beta   90.00
_cell.angle_gamma   90.00
#
_symmetry.space_group_name_H-M   'P 1'
#
loop_
_entity.id
_entity.type
_entity.pdbx_description
1 polymer ?
#
loop_
_entity_poly.entity_id
_entity_poly.type
_entity_poly.pdbx_seq_one_letter_code
_entity_poly.pdbx_strand_id
1 'polypeptide(L)'
;FEPLGITYEITEATLDQAEAINRMVDYLTANRAKVKAIIGLGDLVTGSIKRVFDQAGIKPGEIPVVGWGNSLDTTQEVLTGYVNAAQWQDPQATSYVALSIANMAASGIPPGFDVITGALYEKDTAQVYDDILSGK
;
A
#
# COMPACT_ATOMS: atom_id res chain seq x y z
N PHE A 1 16.65 -4.41 7.00
CA PHE A 1 16.15 -5.10 8.21
C PHE A 1 17.27 -5.72 9.04
N GLU A 2 18.23 -6.45 8.44
CA GLU A 2 19.35 -7.07 9.18
C GLU A 2 20.21 -6.12 10.04
N PRO A 3 20.59 -4.91 9.60
CA PRO A 3 21.39 -4.00 10.45
C PRO A 3 20.66 -3.50 11.71
N LEU A 4 19.33 -3.65 11.74
CA LEU A 4 18.48 -3.23 12.86
C LEU A 4 18.03 -4.42 13.73
N GLY A 5 18.47 -5.66 13.41
CA GLY A 5 18.05 -6.87 14.13
C GLY A 5 16.57 -7.21 14.00
N ILE A 6 15.89 -6.69 12.97
CA ILE A 6 14.46 -6.93 12.74
C ILE A 6 14.29 -8.26 11.99
N THR A 7 13.59 -9.21 12.62
CA THR A 7 13.13 -10.44 11.98
C THR A 7 11.88 -10.16 11.15
N TYR A 8 11.79 -10.76 9.96
CA TYR A 8 10.64 -10.62 9.08
C TYR A 8 10.27 -11.95 8.45
N GLU A 9 8.99 -12.09 8.10
CA GLU A 9 8.46 -13.20 7.31
C GLU A 9 7.74 -12.58 6.10
N ILE A 10 7.93 -13.18 4.93
CA ILE A 10 7.27 -12.74 3.70
C ILE A 10 6.17 -13.73 3.37
N THR A 11 4.95 -13.24 3.28
CA THR A 11 3.81 -13.98 2.76
C THR A 11 3.49 -13.44 1.38
N GLU A 12 3.65 -14.26 0.34
CA GLU A 12 3.22 -13.86 -1.00
C GLU A 12 1.70 -13.77 -1.10
N ALA A 13 1.24 -12.69 -1.71
CA ALA A 13 -0.12 -12.57 -2.20
C ALA A 13 -0.17 -13.08 -3.65
N THR A 14 -1.09 -13.98 -3.95
CA THR A 14 -1.45 -14.30 -5.33
C THR A 14 -2.30 -13.15 -5.90
N LEU A 15 -2.63 -13.21 -7.18
CA LEU A 15 -3.55 -12.24 -7.81
C LEU A 15 -5.01 -12.43 -7.35
N ASP A 16 -5.30 -13.47 -6.56
CA ASP A 16 -6.63 -13.74 -6.00
C ASP A 16 -6.77 -13.09 -4.61
N GLN A 17 -7.67 -12.11 -4.51
CA GLN A 17 -7.89 -11.36 -3.28
C GLN A 17 -8.45 -12.24 -2.14
N ALA A 18 -9.32 -13.21 -2.45
CA ALA A 18 -9.91 -14.07 -1.44
C ALA A 18 -8.85 -15.04 -0.87
N GLU A 19 -8.00 -15.59 -1.74
CA GLU A 19 -6.88 -16.42 -1.30
C GLU A 19 -5.90 -15.61 -0.43
N ALA A 20 -5.55 -14.40 -0.84
CA ALA A 20 -4.68 -13.52 -0.06
C ALA A 20 -5.27 -13.21 1.32
N ILE A 21 -6.56 -12.88 1.40
CA ILE A 21 -7.27 -12.66 2.67
C ILE A 21 -7.20 -13.91 3.55
N ASN A 22 -7.57 -15.07 3.04
CA ASN A 22 -7.57 -16.31 3.82
C ASN A 22 -6.18 -16.62 4.41
N ARG A 23 -5.13 -16.49 3.59
CA ARG A 23 -3.75 -16.73 4.02
C ARG A 23 -3.29 -15.73 5.09
N MET A 24 -3.66 -14.46 4.95
CA MET A 24 -3.36 -13.44 5.96
C MET A 24 -4.11 -13.72 7.28
N VAL A 25 -5.37 -14.12 7.21
CA VAL A 25 -6.18 -14.49 8.39
C VAL A 25 -5.59 -15.71 9.10
N ASP A 26 -5.26 -16.77 8.36
CA ASP A 26 -4.65 -17.99 8.91
C ASP A 26 -3.32 -17.67 9.61
N TYR A 27 -2.46 -16.89 8.94
CA TYR A 27 -1.17 -16.51 9.48
C TYR A 27 -1.30 -15.68 10.76
N LEU A 28 -2.17 -14.66 10.77
CA LEU A 28 -2.38 -13.82 11.95
C LEU A 28 -3.04 -14.61 13.07
N THR A 29 -3.98 -15.49 12.78
CA THR A 29 -4.61 -16.36 13.80
C THR A 29 -3.57 -17.23 14.49
N ALA A 30 -2.62 -17.79 13.74
CA ALA A 30 -1.56 -18.62 14.30
C ALA A 30 -0.41 -17.84 14.97
N ASN A 31 -0.10 -16.62 14.50
CA ASN A 31 1.14 -15.91 14.87
C ASN A 31 0.96 -14.50 15.45
N ARG A 32 -0.28 -14.01 15.69
CA ARG A 32 -0.57 -12.63 16.17
C ARG A 32 0.38 -12.12 17.23
N ALA A 33 0.68 -12.93 18.25
CA ALA A 33 1.55 -12.53 19.37
C ALA A 33 2.97 -12.12 18.95
N LYS A 34 3.48 -12.68 17.85
CA LYS A 34 4.82 -12.43 17.30
C LYS A 34 4.85 -11.24 16.34
N VAL A 35 3.73 -10.91 15.72
CA VAL A 35 3.65 -9.83 14.72
C VAL A 35 3.60 -8.47 15.42
N LYS A 36 4.58 -7.62 15.13
CA LYS A 36 4.69 -6.27 15.72
C LYS A 36 4.32 -5.16 14.74
N ALA A 37 4.36 -5.44 13.44
CA ALA A 37 3.94 -4.54 12.38
C ALA A 37 3.66 -5.35 11.11
N ILE A 38 2.89 -4.79 10.19
CA ILE A 38 2.63 -5.34 8.85
C ILE A 38 3.03 -4.29 7.81
N ILE A 39 3.68 -4.74 6.73
CA ILE A 39 4.00 -3.90 5.56
C ILE A 39 3.28 -4.51 4.35
N GLY A 40 2.24 -3.83 3.86
CA GLY A 40 1.49 -4.22 2.67
C GLY A 40 2.22 -3.83 1.38
N LEU A 41 2.73 -4.80 0.64
CA LEU A 41 3.44 -4.58 -0.63
C LEU A 41 2.48 -4.62 -1.84
N GLY A 42 1.48 -3.73 -1.82
CA GLY A 42 0.52 -3.57 -2.92
C GLY A 42 -0.89 -3.23 -2.44
N ASP A 43 -1.71 -2.68 -3.33
CA ASP A 43 -3.07 -2.26 -3.00
C ASP A 43 -3.98 -3.44 -2.63
N LEU A 44 -3.85 -4.59 -3.29
CA LEU A 44 -4.69 -5.77 -2.99
C LEU A 44 -4.53 -6.22 -1.54
N VAL A 45 -3.30 -6.25 -1.02
CA VAL A 45 -3.05 -6.64 0.38
C VAL A 45 -3.38 -5.53 1.36
N THR A 46 -3.03 -4.28 1.02
CA THR A 46 -3.23 -3.13 1.92
C THR A 46 -4.70 -2.79 2.06
N GLY A 47 -5.45 -2.76 0.95
CA GLY A 47 -6.89 -2.56 0.87
C GLY A 47 -7.75 -3.71 1.42
N SER A 48 -7.12 -4.78 1.93
CA SER A 48 -7.82 -5.93 2.51
C SER A 48 -7.67 -6.03 4.02
N ILE A 49 -6.89 -5.13 4.65
CA ILE A 49 -6.52 -5.22 6.07
C ILE A 49 -7.74 -5.22 6.99
N LYS A 50 -8.75 -4.39 6.74
CA LYS A 50 -9.98 -4.40 7.52
C LYS A 50 -10.65 -5.76 7.51
N ARG A 51 -10.80 -6.36 6.33
CA ARG A 51 -11.44 -7.68 6.18
C ARG A 51 -10.65 -8.75 6.92
N VAL A 52 -9.32 -8.71 6.84
CA VAL A 52 -8.43 -9.62 7.56
C VAL A 52 -8.54 -9.43 9.07
N PHE A 53 -8.48 -8.19 9.54
CA PHE A 53 -8.50 -7.85 10.96
C PHE A 53 -9.85 -8.20 11.59
N ASP A 54 -10.96 -7.89 10.92
CA ASP A 54 -12.30 -8.25 11.37
C ASP A 54 -12.43 -9.78 11.54
N GLN A 55 -11.92 -10.57 10.59
CA GLN A 55 -11.96 -12.04 10.66
C GLN A 55 -11.01 -12.63 11.72
N ALA A 56 -9.85 -12.00 11.94
CA ALA A 56 -8.88 -12.41 12.96
C ALA A 56 -9.16 -11.84 14.36
N GLY A 57 -10.24 -11.06 14.52
CA GLY A 57 -10.60 -10.40 15.78
C GLY A 57 -9.54 -9.39 16.25
N ILE A 58 -8.95 -8.64 15.33
CA ILE A 58 -7.95 -7.60 15.57
C ILE A 58 -8.63 -6.24 15.42
N LYS A 59 -8.42 -5.34 16.38
CA LYS A 59 -9.00 -3.99 16.32
C LYS A 59 -8.14 -3.06 15.47
N PRO A 60 -8.72 -2.00 14.87
CA PRO A 60 -7.95 -0.92 14.24
C PRO A 60 -6.84 -0.41 15.17
N GLY A 61 -5.64 -0.26 14.63
CA GLY A 61 -4.46 0.24 15.37
C GLY A 61 -3.84 -0.73 16.39
N GLU A 62 -4.38 -1.95 16.57
CA GLU A 62 -3.80 -2.92 17.50
C GLU A 62 -2.46 -3.47 17.00
N ILE A 63 -2.37 -3.73 15.69
CA ILE A 63 -1.12 -4.00 14.98
C ILE A 63 -0.90 -2.84 14.00
N PRO A 64 0.22 -2.12 14.06
CA PRO A 64 0.49 -1.05 13.13
C PRO A 64 0.71 -1.61 11.72
N VAL A 65 0.11 -0.95 10.72
CA VAL A 65 0.18 -1.35 9.32
C VAL A 65 0.56 -0.15 8.46
N VAL A 66 1.55 -0.33 7.60
CA VAL A 66 1.85 0.62 6.51
C VAL A 66 1.74 -0.11 5.18
N GLY A 67 1.44 0.57 4.08
CA GLY A 67 1.29 -0.13 2.80
C GLY A 67 1.27 0.75 1.55
N TRP A 68 0.67 0.22 0.49
CA TRP A 68 0.61 0.86 -0.84
C TRP A 68 -0.79 1.41 -1.09
N GLY A 69 -0.89 2.67 -1.55
CA GLY A 69 -2.12 3.47 -1.45
C GLY A 69 -2.67 4.03 -2.75
N ASN A 70 -2.61 3.30 -3.86
CA ASN A 70 -3.14 3.77 -5.15
C ASN A 70 -4.58 3.29 -5.41
N SER A 71 -5.34 2.92 -4.38
CA SER A 71 -6.70 2.41 -4.49
C SER A 71 -7.65 2.98 -3.44
N LEU A 72 -8.94 3.05 -3.80
CA LEU A 72 -10.00 3.47 -2.89
C LEU A 72 -10.10 2.55 -1.67
N ASP A 73 -9.88 1.25 -1.85
CA ASP A 73 -9.86 0.32 -0.73
C ASP A 73 -8.77 0.74 0.27
N THR A 74 -7.53 1.02 -0.17
CA THR A 74 -6.47 1.47 0.76
C THR A 74 -6.74 2.83 1.39
N THR A 75 -7.26 3.83 0.65
CA THR A 75 -7.58 5.15 1.26
C THR A 75 -8.60 5.00 2.38
N GLN A 76 -9.61 4.14 2.19
CA GLN A 76 -10.60 3.84 3.23
C GLN A 76 -9.99 3.11 4.44
N GLU A 77 -9.05 2.19 4.24
CA GLU A 77 -8.32 1.52 5.32
C GLU A 77 -7.53 2.54 6.18
N VAL A 78 -6.93 3.54 5.55
CA VAL A 78 -6.21 4.63 6.26
C VAL A 78 -7.18 5.55 7.00
N LEU A 79 -8.25 5.99 6.34
CA LEU A 79 -9.27 6.87 6.94
C LEU A 79 -9.94 6.21 8.15
N THR A 80 -10.19 4.91 8.07
CA THR A 80 -10.83 4.14 9.15
C THR A 80 -9.85 3.64 10.21
N GLY A 81 -8.54 3.82 10.02
CA GLY A 81 -7.50 3.56 11.02
C GLY A 81 -7.06 2.10 11.12
N TYR A 82 -7.38 1.28 10.12
CA TYR A 82 -6.84 -0.08 9.99
C TYR A 82 -5.42 -0.07 9.42
N VAL A 83 -5.11 0.94 8.59
CA VAL A 83 -3.77 1.23 8.08
C VAL A 83 -3.33 2.59 8.61
N ASN A 84 -2.08 2.69 9.10
CA ASN A 84 -1.53 3.92 9.67
C ASN A 84 -1.15 4.93 8.59
N ALA A 85 -0.49 4.44 7.53
CA ALA A 85 -0.03 5.25 6.43
C ALA A 85 0.08 4.41 5.15
N ALA A 86 -0.08 5.03 4.00
CA ALA A 86 0.13 4.36 2.72
C ALA A 86 0.91 5.24 1.73
N GLN A 87 1.70 4.59 0.89
CA GLN A 87 2.49 5.23 -0.14
C GLN A 87 1.62 5.46 -1.38
N TRP A 88 1.32 6.73 -1.67
CA TRP A 88 0.84 7.16 -2.97
C TRP A 88 2.02 7.15 -3.94
N GLN A 89 1.92 6.43 -5.05
CA GLN A 89 2.96 6.44 -6.10
C GLN A 89 2.70 7.54 -7.14
N ASP A 90 1.48 8.05 -7.22
CA ASP A 90 1.02 8.93 -8.29
C ASP A 90 1.15 8.29 -9.69
N PRO A 91 0.35 7.24 -9.98
CA PRO A 91 0.40 6.59 -11.29
C PRO A 91 0.07 7.56 -12.43
N GLN A 92 -0.73 8.60 -12.18
CA GLN A 92 -1.08 9.60 -13.18
C GLN A 92 0.11 10.51 -13.51
N ALA A 93 0.76 11.10 -12.50
CA ALA A 93 1.94 11.93 -12.71
C ALA A 93 3.09 11.13 -13.33
N THR A 94 3.31 9.91 -12.84
CA THR A 94 4.32 8.99 -13.41
C THR A 94 4.08 8.79 -14.91
N SER A 95 2.83 8.51 -15.29
CA SER A 95 2.45 8.30 -16.70
C SER A 95 2.62 9.56 -17.55
N TYR A 96 2.21 10.72 -17.03
CA TYR A 96 2.31 12.00 -17.75
C TYR A 96 3.76 12.40 -18.02
N VAL A 97 4.63 12.26 -17.02
CA VAL A 97 6.05 12.56 -17.16
C VAL A 97 6.72 11.54 -18.09
N ALA A 98 6.39 10.24 -17.98
CA ALA A 98 6.92 9.22 -18.88
C ALA A 98 6.60 9.51 -20.35
N LEU A 99 5.39 9.96 -20.67
CA LEU A 99 5.01 10.37 -22.03
C LEU A 99 5.82 11.58 -22.52
N SER A 100 6.08 12.55 -21.63
CA SER A 100 6.89 13.73 -21.95
C SER A 100 8.34 13.34 -22.26
N ILE A 101 8.91 12.43 -21.47
CA ILE A 101 10.24 11.87 -21.69
C ILE A 101 10.31 11.09 -23.01
N ALA A 102 9.28 10.31 -23.32
CA ALA A 102 9.19 9.61 -24.61
C ALA A 102 9.17 10.60 -25.78
N ASN A 103 8.47 11.72 -25.65
CA ASN A 103 8.45 12.78 -26.67
C ASN A 103 9.82 13.49 -26.82
N MET A 104 10.54 13.72 -25.72
CA MET A 104 11.91 14.23 -25.75
C MET A 104 12.84 13.28 -26.51
N ALA A 105 12.77 11.98 -26.19
CA ALA A 105 13.55 10.95 -26.87
C ALA A 105 13.24 10.89 -28.36
N ALA A 106 11.96 10.96 -28.75
CA ALA A 106 11.54 11.01 -30.15
C ALA A 106 12.06 12.26 -30.88
N SER A 107 12.29 13.35 -30.15
CA SER A 107 12.87 14.60 -30.67
C SER A 107 14.41 14.61 -30.68
N GLY A 108 15.05 13.46 -30.38
CA GLY A 108 16.51 13.31 -30.38
C GLY A 108 17.20 13.78 -29.10
N ILE A 109 16.46 14.10 -28.04
CA ILE A 109 17.02 14.48 -26.73
C ILE A 109 17.08 13.22 -25.86
N PRO A 110 18.28 12.72 -25.49
CA PRO A 110 18.40 11.49 -24.71
C PRO A 110 17.77 11.61 -23.31
N PRO A 111 16.95 10.63 -22.88
CA PRO A 111 16.58 10.51 -21.47
C PRO A 111 17.77 9.98 -20.68
N GLY A 112 17.88 10.34 -19.39
CA GLY A 112 19.01 9.93 -18.55
C GLY A 112 18.82 10.20 -17.07
N PHE A 113 17.57 10.32 -16.61
CA PHE A 113 17.22 10.60 -15.23
C PHE A 113 16.01 9.77 -14.81
N ASP A 114 15.93 9.47 -13.52
CA ASP A 114 14.80 8.78 -12.92
C ASP A 114 13.69 9.77 -12.58
N VAL A 115 12.45 9.31 -12.70
CA VAL A 115 11.26 10.05 -12.23
C VAL A 115 10.80 9.40 -10.94
N ILE A 116 10.88 10.16 -9.86
CA ILE A 116 10.39 9.74 -8.55
C ILE A 116 9.21 10.64 -8.20
N THR A 117 8.04 10.03 -8.09
CA THR A 117 6.80 10.65 -7.64
C THR A 117 6.32 9.98 -6.37
N GLY A 118 5.34 10.60 -5.75
CA GLY A 118 4.62 10.00 -4.63
C GLY A 118 4.77 10.74 -3.32
N ALA A 119 3.96 10.32 -2.37
CA ALA A 119 3.91 10.84 -1.02
C ALA A 119 3.47 9.74 -0.07
N LEU A 120 3.96 9.77 1.15
CA LEU A 120 3.36 9.00 2.24
C LEU A 120 2.17 9.81 2.76
N TYR A 121 0.99 9.20 2.80
CA TYR A 121 -0.19 9.84 3.36
C TYR A 121 -0.66 9.11 4.61
N GLU A 122 -1.06 9.91 5.58
CA GLU A 122 -1.64 9.48 6.84
C GLU A 122 -3.11 9.90 6.88
N LYS A 123 -3.81 9.59 7.97
CA LYS A 123 -5.25 9.82 8.10
C LYS A 123 -5.68 11.27 7.83
N ASP A 124 -4.86 12.25 8.17
CA ASP A 124 -5.14 13.68 8.00
C ASP A 124 -5.09 14.15 6.54
N THR A 125 -4.39 13.42 5.68
CA THR A 125 -4.15 13.73 4.26
C THR A 125 -4.80 12.72 3.32
N ALA A 126 -5.22 11.56 3.84
CA ALA A 126 -5.82 10.47 3.06
C ALA A 126 -7.04 10.89 2.22
N GLN A 127 -7.84 11.84 2.69
CA GLN A 127 -9.02 12.31 1.94
C GLN A 127 -8.66 12.92 0.58
N VAL A 128 -7.50 13.58 0.46
CA VAL A 128 -7.04 14.15 -0.81
C VAL A 128 -6.90 13.06 -1.87
N TYR A 129 -6.32 11.92 -1.49
CA TYR A 129 -6.11 10.78 -2.40
C TYR A 129 -7.41 10.02 -2.66
N ASP A 130 -8.28 9.90 -1.66
CA ASP A 130 -9.61 9.31 -1.80
C ASP A 130 -10.44 10.08 -2.84
N ASP A 131 -10.42 11.42 -2.78
CA ASP A 131 -11.13 12.29 -3.73
C ASP A 131 -10.60 12.08 -5.16
N ILE A 132 -9.26 12.12 -5.34
CA ILE A 132 -8.59 11.88 -6.63
C ILE A 132 -9.02 10.53 -7.22
N LEU A 133 -8.95 9.46 -6.42
CA LEU A 133 -9.25 8.09 -6.87
C LEU A 133 -10.76 7.87 -7.11
N SER A 134 -11.62 8.59 -6.41
CA SER A 134 -13.07 8.51 -6.57
C SER A 134 -13.57 9.22 -7.83
N GLY A 135 -12.74 10.09 -8.41
CA GLY A 135 -13.10 10.92 -9.57
C GLY A 135 -14.18 11.95 -9.25
N LYS A 136 -14.32 12.34 -7.98
CA LYS A 136 -15.28 13.34 -7.50
C LYS A 136 -14.66 14.71 -7.33
#